data_AF-A0A0F5MXB5-F1
#
_entry.id   AF-A0A0F5MXB5-F1
#
_cell.length_a   1.000
_cell.length_b   1.000
_cell.length_c   1.000
_cell.angle_alpha   90.00
_cell.angle_beta   90.00
_cell.angle_gamma   90.00
#
_symmetry.space_group_name_H-M   'P 1'
#
loop_
_entity.id
_entity.type
_entity.pdbx_description
1 polymer ?
#
loop_
_entity_poly.entity_id
_entity_poly.type
_entity_poly.pdbx_seq_one_letter_code
_entity_poly.pdbx_strand_id
1 'polypeptide(L)' 'MRDPSDPYADEIASALPNPPPKLSERSHRDPKEIADCPLCDPDGYRGSQICHHHDYAPAARRGIAACNAARNQPRGTETR' A
#
# COMPACT_ATOMS: atom_id res chain seq x y z
N MET A 1 5.36 -8.59 35.09
CA MET A 1 5.82 -7.27 35.57
C MET A 1 5.96 -6.43 34.32
N ARG A 2 5.15 -5.37 34.15
CA ARG A 2 5.16 -4.54 32.94
C ARG A 2 6.52 -3.85 32.80
N ASP A 3 7.08 -3.80 31.58
CA ASP A 3 8.30 -3.05 31.30
C ASP A 3 8.03 -1.55 31.55
N PRO A 4 8.79 -0.87 32.43
CA PRO A 4 8.64 0.57 32.67
C PRO A 4 8.89 1.44 31.45
N SER A 5 9.66 0.96 30.47
CA SER A 5 10.02 1.73 29.26
C SER A 5 9.02 1.56 28.13
N ASP A 6 8.24 0.48 28.13
CA ASP A 6 7.14 0.25 27.18
C ASP A 6 5.92 -0.37 27.89
N PRO A 7 5.03 0.46 28.45
CA PRO A 7 3.86 0.00 29.19
C PRO A 7 2.80 -0.71 28.31
N TYR A 8 2.98 -0.70 26.98
CA TYR A 8 2.07 -1.31 26.01
C TYR A 8 2.63 -2.57 25.34
N ALA A 9 3.86 -2.98 25.64
CA ALA A 9 4.49 -4.17 25.06
C ALA A 9 3.62 -5.44 25.17
N ASP A 10 2.99 -5.65 26.33
CA ASP A 10 2.13 -6.82 26.60
C ASP A 10 0.84 -6.81 25.75
N GLU A 11 0.28 -5.62 25.50
CA GLU A 11 -0.92 -5.44 24.69
C GLU A 11 -0.60 -5.65 23.20
N ILE A 12 0.56 -5.16 22.75
CA ILE A 12 1.07 -5.34 21.38
C ILE A 12 1.35 -6.83 21.10
N ALA A 13 1.98 -7.54 22.04
CA ALA A 13 2.28 -8.97 21.93
C ALA A 13 1.00 -9.83 21.85
N SER A 14 -0.08 -9.40 22.50
CA SER A 14 -1.37 -10.09 22.49
C SER A 14 -2.20 -9.77 21.24
N ALA A 15 -2.03 -8.58 20.66
CA ALA A 15 -2.77 -8.12 19.49
C ALA A 15 -2.15 -8.57 18.15
N LEU A 16 -0.85 -8.82 18.10
CA LEU A 16 -0.19 -9.27 16.89
C LEU A 16 -0.43 -10.78 16.66
N PRO A 17 -0.77 -11.21 15.44
CA PRO A 17 -0.73 -12.62 15.11
C PRO A 17 0.69 -13.15 15.33
N ASN A 18 0.80 -14.30 16.00
CA ASN A 18 2.06 -14.99 16.23
C ASN A 18 2.15 -16.19 15.25
N PRO A 19 3.20 -16.29 14.41
CA PRO A 19 4.32 -15.35 14.28
C PRO A 19 3.90 -14.03 13.62
N PRO A 20 4.59 -12.92 13.95
CA PRO A 20 4.38 -11.65 13.26
C PRO A 20 4.56 -11.88 11.76
N PRO A 21 3.69 -11.30 10.90
CA PRO A 21 3.82 -11.49 9.47
C PRO A 21 5.22 -11.03 9.09
N LYS A 22 6.06 -11.95 8.62
CA LYS A 22 7.43 -11.59 8.28
C LYS A 22 7.29 -10.61 7.13
N LEU A 23 7.70 -9.36 7.33
CA LEU A 23 7.68 -8.36 6.26
C LEU A 23 8.51 -8.84 5.05
N SER A 24 9.45 -9.77 5.26
CA SER A 24 10.19 -10.48 4.22
C SER A 24 9.37 -11.49 3.39
N GLU A 25 8.20 -11.94 3.85
CA GLU A 25 7.31 -12.82 3.10
C GLU A 25 6.41 -12.05 2.13
N ARG A 26 6.27 -10.72 2.29
CA ARG A 26 5.87 -9.83 1.19
C ARG A 26 7.08 -9.53 0.31
N SER A 27 7.70 -10.61 -0.19
CA SER A 27 8.75 -10.50 -1.18
C SER A 27 8.12 -9.85 -2.41
N HIS A 28 8.53 -8.62 -2.76
CA HIS A 28 8.14 -7.94 -4.01
C HIS A 28 8.71 -8.64 -5.27
N ARG A 29 8.92 -9.95 -5.18
CA ARG A 29 9.84 -10.77 -5.98
C ARG A 29 9.29 -12.18 -6.11
N ASP A 30 7.97 -12.36 -6.15
CA ASP A 30 7.46 -13.64 -6.62
C ASP A 30 7.93 -13.80 -8.08
N PRO A 31 8.83 -14.76 -8.39
CA PRO A 31 9.47 -14.82 -9.70
C PRO A 31 8.46 -15.06 -10.82
N LYS A 32 7.30 -15.64 -10.47
CA LYS A 32 6.18 -15.81 -11.39
C LYS A 32 5.53 -14.46 -11.76
N GLU A 33 5.31 -13.58 -10.80
CA GLU A 33 4.74 -12.25 -11.05
C GLU A 33 5.69 -11.37 -11.89
N ILE A 34 7.00 -11.50 -11.67
CA ILE A 34 8.02 -10.82 -12.50
C ILE A 34 7.96 -11.35 -13.95
N ALA A 35 7.93 -12.68 -14.12
CA ALA A 35 7.89 -13.31 -15.44
C ALA A 35 6.61 -12.97 -16.22
N ASP A 36 5.48 -12.83 -15.52
CA ASP A 36 4.18 -12.45 -16.10
C ASP A 36 4.10 -10.93 -16.40
N CYS A 37 5.03 -10.12 -15.89
CA CYS A 37 5.03 -8.67 -16.07
C CYS A 37 5.89 -8.23 -17.28
N PRO A 38 5.29 -7.76 -18.39
CA PRO A 38 6.04 -7.40 -19.60
C PRO A 38 6.82 -6.07 -19.47
N LEU A 39 6.70 -5.39 -18.33
CA LEU A 39 7.29 -4.07 -18.09
C LEU A 39 8.50 -4.10 -17.15
N CYS A 40 8.73 -5.23 -16.48
CA CYS A 40 9.72 -5.35 -15.43
C CYS A 40 10.87 -6.26 -15.93
N ASP A 41 12.09 -5.85 -15.64
CA ASP A 41 13.31 -6.61 -15.89
C ASP A 41 13.29 -7.92 -15.08
N PRO A 42 14.14 -8.90 -15.41
CA PRO A 42 14.20 -10.19 -14.69
C PRO A 42 14.43 -10.06 -13.17
N ASP A 43 14.99 -8.93 -12.73
CA ASP A 43 15.21 -8.61 -11.32
C ASP A 43 13.98 -7.97 -10.63
N GLY A 44 12.88 -7.75 -11.36
CA GLY A 44 11.65 -7.11 -10.85
C GLY A 44 11.70 -5.58 -10.81
N TYR A 45 12.57 -4.97 -11.61
CA TYR A 45 12.72 -3.52 -11.71
C TYR A 45 12.17 -2.98 -13.01
N ARG A 46 11.71 -1.74 -13.01
CA ARG A 46 11.42 -0.97 -14.22
C ARG A 46 12.36 0.22 -14.26
N GLY A 47 13.55 0.03 -14.81
CA GLY A 47 14.64 0.99 -14.68
C GLY A 47 15.08 1.12 -13.21
N SER A 48 14.90 2.30 -12.60
CA SER A 48 15.27 2.55 -11.20
C SER A 48 14.14 2.32 -10.19
N GLN A 49 12.96 1.90 -10.63
CA GLN A 49 11.78 1.72 -9.76
C GLN A 49 11.49 0.24 -9.53
N ILE A 50 11.17 -0.14 -8.30
CA ILE A 50 10.75 -1.50 -7.95
C ILE A 50 9.31 -1.71 -8.42
N CYS A 51 9.08 -2.81 -9.12
CA CYS A 51 7.77 -3.24 -9.58
C CYS A 51 7.05 -3.94 -8.41
N HIS A 52 6.04 -3.31 -7.82
CA HIS A 52 5.33 -3.90 -6.66
C HIS A 52 4.30 -4.98 -7.04
N HIS A 53 4.10 -5.25 -8.34
CA HIS A 53 3.13 -6.20 -8.92
C HIS A 53 1.70 -6.15 -8.34
N HIS A 54 1.36 -5.07 -7.63
CA HIS A 54 0.05 -4.88 -7.06
C HIS A 54 -0.85 -4.17 -8.05
N ASP A 55 -2.07 -4.68 -8.25
CA ASP A 55 -3.05 -4.01 -9.08
C ASP A 55 -3.57 -2.73 -8.38
N TYR A 56 -2.99 -1.59 -8.77
CA TYR A 56 -3.43 -0.27 -8.32
C TYR A 56 -4.58 0.30 -9.18
N ALA A 57 -5.03 -0.39 -10.25
CA ALA A 57 -6.09 0.12 -11.10
C ALA A 57 -7.40 0.42 -10.33
N PRO A 58 -7.85 -0.40 -9.36
CA PRO A 58 -9.01 -0.08 -8.54
C PRO A 58 -8.82 1.21 -7.73
N ALA A 59 -7.63 1.40 -7.14
CA ALA A 59 -7.30 2.59 -6.38
C ALA A 59 -7.24 3.84 -7.27
N ALA A 60 -6.60 3.74 -8.44
CA ALA A 60 -6.52 4.80 -9.43
C ALA A 60 -7.92 5.22 -9.92
N ARG A 61 -8.80 4.26 -10.21
CA ARG A 61 -10.20 4.54 -10.62
C ARG A 61 -10.96 5.32 -9.55
N ARG A 62 -10.82 4.95 -8.28
CA ARG A 62 -11.41 5.69 -7.15
C ARG A 62 -10.87 7.12 -7.07
N GLY A 63 -9.55 7.30 -7.20
CA GLY A 63 -8.91 8.62 -7.20
C GLY A 63 -9.39 9.52 -8.33
N ILE A 64 -9.42 9.00 -9.57
CA ILE A 64 -9.92 9.72 -10.74
C ILE A 64 -11.39 10.14 -10.54
N ALA A 65 -12.24 9.25 -10.03
CA ALA A 65 -13.64 9.56 -9.73
C ALA A 65 -13.76 10.69 -8.70
N ALA A 66 -12.96 10.66 -7.63
CA ALA A 66 -12.93 11.71 -6.61
C ALA A 66 -12.49 13.07 -7.18
N CYS A 67 -11.43 13.08 -7.99
CA CYS A 67 -10.96 14.30 -8.66
C CYS A 67 -12.02 14.88 -9.61
N ASN A 68 -12.70 14.04 -10.39
CA ASN A 68 -13.76 14.48 -11.29
C ASN A 68 -14.97 15.02 -10.53
N ALA A 69 -15.35 14.36 -9.42
CA ALA A 69 -16.40 14.86 -8.54
C ALA A 69 -16.06 16.24 -7.97
N ALA A 70 -14.82 16.44 -7.50
CA ALA A 70 -14.37 17.74 -6.99
C ALA A 70 -14.33 18.82 -8.08
N ARG A 71 -13.89 18.48 -9.29
CA ARG A 71 -13.88 19.42 -10.44
C ARG A 71 -15.27 19.88 -10.87
N ASN A 72 -16.26 19.00 -10.72
CA ASN A 72 -17.65 19.26 -11.14
C ASN A 72 -18.51 19.85 -10.00
N GLN A 73 -17.94 20.12 -8.82
CA GLN A 73 -18.66 20.84 -7.78
C GLN A 73 -18.79 22.32 -8.16
N PRO A 74 -19.99 22.90 -8.09
CA PRO A 74 -20.14 24.34 -8.24
C PRO A 74 -19.33 25.00 -7.13
N ARG A 75 -18.33 25.82 -7.50
CA ARG A 75 -17.65 26.69 -6.53
C ARG A 75 -18.73 27.59 -5.93
N GLY A 76 -18.92 27.48 -4.62
CA GLY A 76 -20.06 28.03 -3.90
C GLY A 76 -20.43 29.43 -4.38
N THR A 77 -21.71 29.63 -4.69
CA THR A 77 -22.29 30.96 -4.79
C THR A 77 -22.23 31.57 -3.41
N GLU A 78 -21.25 32.44 -3.15
CA GLU A 78 -21.28 33.35 -2.01
C GLU A 78 -22.50 34.26 -2.17
N THR A 79 -23.59 33.89 -1.51
CA THR A 79 -24.73 34.78 -1.28
C THR A 79 -24.29 35.81 -0.24
N ARG A 80 -23.99 37.02 -0.71
CA ARG A 80 -23.76 38.22 0.11
C ARG A 80 -25.08 38.83 0.56
#